data_AF-Q9KBK2-F1
#
_entry.id   AF-Q9KBK2-F1
#
_cell.length_a   1.000
_cell.length_b   1.000
_cell.length_c   1.000
_cell.angle_alpha   90.00
_cell.angle_beta   90.00
_cell.angle_gamma   90.00
#
_symmetry.space_group_name_H-M   'P 1'
#
loop_
_entity.id
_entity.type
_entity.pdbx_description
1 polymer ?
#
loop_
_entity_poly.entity_id
_entity_poly.type
_entity_poly.pdbx_seq_one_letter_code
_entity_poly.pdbx_strand_id
1 'polypeptide(L)'
;MKKMKLLSIGFVSALLFVGCNGQQASDNDAESPTSEDQVELVFWEFGNTGYDKLIAEYEEENPHVKINLQNSDMNDLHDNLFTSISAGSGAPDITMIEEAQIERYRNAEQAFYNLYEFGAENVQDQYLDWVWRRGENADGTFMFGLPTDIGPTVMYYRADVFEEAGFDSSPEAVSELVATWDDFERVADEIYEKTGKQMADGAELIYNAKRDQAKQQYFNEEDQLIIEDHEHIRDAFDYTARLLDKGVIGDIPLWTPEWFAGMGDGSYATMLAPAWMQGVIKDNEPEEGVWSISTMPEGAGNWGGSYVAIPAESEHPEEAYKFVEWLTAPEQQLKSFLDYGLFPSAPAVYEMSEFMDYEDAYFGGLKTAQIFSEAAQAVEPVYKGRNYYPIDEEIKQAIDNVAAGSEPDDEWEAAIKRIQDVLNRQ
;
A
#
# COMPACT_ATOMS: atom_id res chain seq x y z
N MET A 1 -14.61 -22.53 -54.71
CA MET A 1 -14.72 -23.90 -54.15
C MET A 1 -13.89 -23.89 -52.86
N LYS A 2 -14.39 -24.02 -51.63
CA LYS A 2 -15.28 -25.01 -50.99
C LYS A 2 -15.93 -24.31 -49.78
N LYS A 3 -17.25 -24.12 -49.74
CA LYS A 3 -18.28 -24.92 -49.01
C LYS A 3 -18.00 -25.22 -47.51
N MET A 4 -18.71 -24.43 -46.71
CA MET A 4 -19.17 -24.54 -45.33
C MET A 4 -19.71 -25.93 -44.94
N LYS A 5 -19.52 -26.33 -43.67
CA LYS A 5 -20.31 -27.37 -42.98
C LYS A 5 -20.52 -26.98 -41.51
N LEU A 6 -21.75 -26.61 -41.18
CA LEU A 6 -22.34 -26.87 -39.86
C LEU A 6 -22.72 -28.35 -39.77
N LEU A 7 -22.60 -28.96 -38.59
CA LEU A 7 -23.50 -30.04 -38.20
C LEU A 7 -23.62 -30.16 -36.68
N SER A 8 -24.88 -30.09 -36.24
CA SER A 8 -25.43 -30.14 -34.90
C SER A 8 -25.37 -31.53 -34.28
N ILE A 9 -25.21 -31.59 -32.95
CA ILE A 9 -25.47 -32.74 -32.07
C ILE A 9 -26.09 -32.11 -30.80
N GLY A 10 -27.25 -32.46 -30.25
CA GLY A 10 -28.05 -33.67 -30.32
C GLY A 10 -28.47 -34.02 -28.88
N PHE A 11 -29.59 -33.46 -28.44
CA PHE A 11 -30.20 -33.60 -27.10
C PHE A 11 -30.64 -35.05 -26.84
N VAL A 12 -30.30 -35.64 -25.70
CA VAL A 12 -30.87 -36.92 -25.23
C VAL A 12 -31.26 -36.79 -23.75
N SER A 13 -32.55 -36.70 -23.50
CA SER A 13 -33.19 -36.89 -22.20
C SER A 13 -33.32 -38.38 -21.89
N ALA A 14 -33.01 -38.77 -20.65
CA ALA A 14 -33.40 -40.07 -20.09
C ALA A 14 -34.14 -39.84 -18.76
N LEU A 15 -35.47 -40.02 -18.82
CA LEU A 15 -36.36 -40.18 -17.67
C LEU A 15 -36.26 -41.63 -17.16
N LEU A 16 -36.05 -41.81 -15.86
CA LEU A 16 -36.34 -43.06 -15.17
C LEU A 16 -37.25 -42.79 -13.97
N PHE A 17 -38.49 -43.26 -14.08
CA PHE A 17 -39.45 -43.43 -12.98
C PHE A 17 -39.25 -44.82 -12.36
N VAL A 18 -39.05 -44.90 -11.04
CA VAL A 18 -39.30 -46.11 -10.25
C VAL A 18 -39.95 -45.75 -8.91
N GLY A 19 -41.26 -46.03 -8.83
CA GLY A 19 -41.94 -46.84 -7.80
C GLY A 19 -41.78 -46.56 -6.29
N CYS A 20 -42.90 -46.23 -5.65
CA CYS A 20 -43.10 -46.02 -4.20
C CYS A 20 -43.04 -47.27 -3.29
N ASN A 21 -42.74 -46.98 -2.01
CA ASN A 21 -43.47 -47.35 -0.77
C ASN A 21 -42.81 -48.35 0.21
N GLY A 22 -42.57 -47.90 1.45
CA GLY A 22 -42.06 -48.75 2.55
C GLY A 22 -41.59 -48.02 3.83
N GLN A 23 -42.47 -47.26 4.48
CA GLN A 23 -42.62 -47.05 5.93
C GLN A 23 -41.39 -47.14 6.89
N GLN A 24 -40.93 -45.95 7.30
CA GLN A 24 -40.66 -45.49 8.68
C GLN A 24 -39.61 -46.22 9.56
N ALA A 25 -38.43 -45.59 9.69
CA ALA A 25 -37.71 -45.47 10.97
C ALA A 25 -36.93 -44.15 10.95
N SER A 26 -37.23 -43.31 11.93
CA SER A 26 -36.63 -42.01 12.22
C SER A 26 -35.16 -42.15 12.66
N ASP A 27 -34.28 -41.41 12.01
CA ASP A 27 -33.04 -40.90 12.62
C ASP A 27 -32.83 -39.46 12.16
N ASN A 28 -32.40 -38.62 13.10
CA ASN A 28 -32.19 -37.19 12.93
C ASN A 28 -31.00 -36.94 11.99
N ASP A 29 -31.27 -36.53 10.76
CA ASP A 29 -30.27 -35.87 9.92
C ASP A 29 -30.40 -34.37 10.12
N ALA A 30 -29.29 -33.76 10.55
CA ALA A 30 -29.12 -32.32 10.55
C ALA A 30 -29.30 -31.80 9.12
N GLU A 31 -30.22 -30.88 8.91
CA GLU A 31 -30.41 -30.19 7.64
C GLU A 31 -29.09 -29.49 7.27
N SER A 32 -28.41 -29.95 6.21
CA SER A 32 -27.49 -29.11 5.47
C SER A 32 -28.27 -27.91 4.92
N PRO A 33 -27.75 -26.67 5.03
CA PRO A 33 -28.44 -25.51 4.51
C PRO A 33 -28.66 -25.66 3.00
N THR A 34 -29.89 -25.41 2.55
CA THR A 34 -30.27 -25.37 1.14
C THR A 34 -29.72 -24.10 0.48
N SER A 35 -29.35 -24.16 -0.80
CA SER A 35 -28.66 -23.09 -1.54
C SER A 35 -29.44 -21.78 -1.77
N GLU A 36 -30.55 -21.54 -1.07
CA GLU A 36 -31.29 -20.26 -1.09
C GLU A 36 -30.81 -19.28 0.00
N ASP A 37 -30.00 -19.74 0.97
CA ASP A 37 -29.45 -18.92 2.07
C ASP A 37 -27.95 -18.61 1.93
N GLN A 38 -27.32 -18.99 0.80
CA GLN A 38 -25.89 -18.75 0.56
C GLN A 38 -25.68 -17.35 -0.03
N VAL A 39 -24.84 -16.56 0.64
CA VAL A 39 -24.42 -15.22 0.20
C VAL A 39 -23.10 -15.35 -0.54
N GLU A 40 -23.06 -14.94 -1.81
CA GLU A 40 -21.83 -14.87 -2.60
C GLU A 40 -21.36 -13.41 -2.67
N LEU A 41 -20.15 -13.14 -2.23
CA LEU A 41 -19.51 -11.82 -2.30
C LEU A 41 -18.33 -11.86 -3.27
N VAL A 42 -18.25 -10.90 -4.16
CA VAL A 42 -17.05 -10.66 -4.97
C VAL A 42 -16.17 -9.63 -4.27
N PHE A 43 -14.90 -9.97 -4.04
CA PHE A 43 -13.92 -9.06 -3.44
C PHE A 43 -12.79 -8.79 -4.43
N TRP A 44 -12.63 -7.52 -4.83
CA TRP A 44 -11.48 -7.07 -5.63
C TRP A 44 -10.33 -6.60 -4.74
N GLU A 45 -9.16 -7.15 -4.96
CA GLU A 45 -7.91 -6.78 -4.28
C GLU A 45 -6.76 -6.53 -5.27
N PHE A 46 -5.70 -5.91 -4.77
CA PHE A 46 -4.43 -5.74 -5.47
C PHE A 46 -3.27 -6.10 -4.55
N GLY A 47 -2.10 -6.39 -5.13
CA GLY A 47 -0.90 -6.72 -4.36
C GLY A 47 -0.96 -8.12 -3.73
N ASN A 48 -0.08 -8.37 -2.75
CA ASN A 48 0.06 -9.68 -2.11
C ASN A 48 -0.37 -9.59 -0.63
N THR A 49 -1.68 -9.67 -0.38
CA THR A 49 -2.30 -9.38 0.93
C THR A 49 -2.34 -10.59 1.87
N GLY A 50 -2.39 -11.79 1.31
CA GLY A 50 -2.71 -13.02 2.04
C GLY A 50 -4.16 -13.21 2.43
N TYR A 51 -5.07 -12.40 1.89
CA TYR A 51 -6.48 -12.44 2.26
C TYR A 51 -7.18 -13.74 1.85
N ASP A 52 -6.63 -14.53 0.93
CA ASP A 52 -7.13 -15.87 0.62
C ASP A 52 -7.20 -16.78 1.85
N LYS A 53 -6.19 -16.71 2.74
CA LYS A 53 -6.17 -17.49 3.98
C LYS A 53 -7.18 -16.98 5.01
N LEU A 54 -7.25 -15.65 5.18
CA LEU A 54 -8.21 -15.03 6.10
C LEU A 54 -9.66 -15.24 5.63
N ILE A 55 -9.90 -15.20 4.32
CA ILE A 55 -11.19 -15.55 3.73
C ILE A 55 -11.56 -17.00 4.04
N ALA A 56 -10.62 -17.94 3.90
CA ALA A 56 -10.89 -19.34 4.22
C ALA A 56 -11.26 -19.53 5.70
N GLU A 57 -10.60 -18.82 6.61
CA GLU A 57 -10.95 -18.79 8.04
C GLU A 57 -12.35 -18.21 8.27
N TYR A 58 -12.66 -17.06 7.65
CA TYR A 58 -13.98 -16.43 7.77
C TYR A 58 -15.11 -17.32 7.22
N GLU A 59 -14.90 -18.00 6.09
CA GLU A 59 -15.86 -18.93 5.50
C GLU A 59 -16.08 -20.18 6.38
N GLU A 60 -15.07 -20.63 7.13
CA GLU A 60 -15.22 -21.73 8.10
C GLU A 60 -16.10 -21.29 9.28
N GLU A 61 -15.93 -20.06 9.76
CA GLU A 61 -16.75 -19.45 10.82
C GLU A 61 -18.16 -19.08 10.35
N ASN A 62 -18.31 -18.78 9.06
CA ASN A 62 -19.54 -18.29 8.44
C ASN A 62 -19.91 -19.13 7.20
N PRO A 63 -20.35 -20.40 7.36
CA PRO A 63 -20.54 -21.34 6.25
C PRO A 63 -21.65 -20.97 5.25
N HIS A 64 -22.41 -19.91 5.53
CA HIS A 64 -23.42 -19.34 4.65
C HIS A 64 -22.85 -18.25 3.72
N VAL A 65 -21.62 -17.78 3.95
CA VAL A 65 -20.94 -16.78 3.12
C VAL A 65 -19.89 -17.47 2.26
N LYS A 66 -19.80 -17.07 0.99
CA LYS A 66 -18.77 -17.47 0.05
C LYS A 66 -18.14 -16.21 -0.54
N ILE A 67 -16.82 -16.09 -0.48
CA ILE A 67 -16.09 -14.92 -0.96
C ILE A 67 -15.22 -15.33 -2.16
N ASN A 68 -15.46 -14.69 -3.30
CA ASN A 68 -14.68 -14.83 -4.51
C ASN A 68 -13.67 -13.69 -4.62
N LEU A 69 -12.45 -13.95 -4.15
CA LEU A 69 -11.33 -13.02 -4.22
C LEU A 69 -10.81 -12.91 -5.67
N GLN A 70 -10.70 -11.69 -6.18
CA GLN A 70 -10.15 -11.38 -7.50
C GLN A 70 -9.00 -10.39 -7.36
N ASN A 71 -7.81 -10.84 -7.72
CA ASN A 71 -6.59 -10.05 -7.65
C ASN A 71 -6.24 -9.47 -9.03
N SER A 72 -5.88 -8.20 -9.08
CA SER A 72 -5.36 -7.52 -10.29
C SER A 72 -4.29 -6.48 -9.94
N ASP A 73 -3.63 -5.92 -10.96
CA ASP A 73 -2.76 -4.75 -10.78
C ASP A 73 -3.52 -3.60 -10.10
N MET A 74 -2.83 -2.84 -9.25
CA MET A 74 -3.44 -1.75 -8.48
C MET A 74 -4.09 -0.70 -9.40
N ASN A 75 -3.42 -0.28 -10.47
CA ASN A 75 -3.97 0.73 -11.37
C ASN A 75 -5.16 0.18 -12.16
N ASP A 76 -5.03 -1.06 -12.66
CA ASP A 76 -6.13 -1.75 -13.36
C ASP A 76 -7.36 -1.88 -12.45
N LEU A 77 -7.19 -2.24 -11.17
CA LEU A 77 -8.29 -2.32 -10.21
C LEU A 77 -9.01 -0.99 -10.06
N HIS A 78 -8.27 0.11 -9.82
CA HIS A 78 -8.87 1.42 -9.63
C HIS A 78 -9.52 1.96 -10.91
N ASP A 79 -8.95 1.69 -12.08
CA ASP A 79 -9.55 2.09 -13.36
C ASP A 79 -10.81 1.28 -13.68
N ASN A 80 -10.82 -0.01 -13.37
CA ASN A 80 -12.02 -0.84 -13.47
C ASN A 80 -13.11 -0.38 -12.50
N LEU A 81 -12.75 -0.12 -11.23
CA LEU A 81 -13.68 0.39 -10.22
C LEU A 81 -14.28 1.73 -10.65
N PHE A 82 -13.45 2.68 -11.10
CA PHE A 82 -13.92 3.98 -11.59
C PHE A 82 -14.84 3.83 -12.81
N THR A 83 -14.53 2.91 -13.71
CA THR A 83 -15.37 2.62 -14.89
C THR A 83 -16.72 2.04 -14.48
N SER A 84 -16.74 1.07 -13.55
CA SER A 84 -17.97 0.47 -13.04
C SER A 84 -18.87 1.49 -12.34
N ILE A 85 -18.28 2.32 -11.46
CA ILE A 85 -18.97 3.42 -10.77
C ILE A 85 -19.57 4.42 -11.78
N SER A 86 -18.80 4.78 -12.80
CA SER A 86 -19.26 5.71 -13.85
C SER A 86 -20.39 5.13 -14.70
N ALA A 87 -20.39 3.81 -14.92
CA ALA A 87 -21.46 3.09 -15.61
C ALA A 87 -22.69 2.85 -14.72
N GLY A 88 -22.51 2.88 -13.39
CA GLY A 88 -23.51 2.44 -12.41
C GLY A 88 -23.79 0.93 -12.48
N SER A 89 -22.81 0.15 -12.94
CA SER A 89 -22.89 -1.31 -13.04
C SER A 89 -21.50 -1.95 -13.16
N GLY A 90 -21.31 -3.11 -12.55
CA GLY A 90 -20.12 -3.95 -12.67
C GLY A 90 -19.10 -3.78 -11.55
N ALA A 91 -19.46 -3.09 -10.46
CA ALA A 91 -18.61 -3.03 -9.27
C ALA A 91 -18.72 -4.35 -8.47
N PRO A 92 -17.68 -4.73 -7.70
CA PRO A 92 -17.74 -5.87 -6.80
C PRO A 92 -18.58 -5.56 -5.55
N ASP A 93 -18.82 -6.56 -4.71
CA ASP A 93 -19.43 -6.35 -3.38
C ASP A 93 -18.47 -5.65 -2.42
N ILE A 94 -17.18 -5.98 -2.53
CA ILE A 94 -16.11 -5.46 -1.70
C ILE A 94 -14.94 -5.08 -2.61
N THR A 95 -14.28 -3.97 -2.33
CA THR A 95 -13.08 -3.56 -3.07
C THR A 95 -12.03 -2.96 -2.13
N MET A 96 -10.77 -3.26 -2.39
CA MET A 96 -9.67 -2.48 -1.84
C MET A 96 -9.57 -1.14 -2.54
N ILE A 97 -9.17 -0.11 -1.80
CA ILE A 97 -8.84 1.22 -2.28
C ILE A 97 -7.52 1.61 -1.63
N GLU A 98 -6.50 1.94 -2.43
CA GLU A 98 -5.23 2.45 -1.93
C GLU A 98 -5.41 3.88 -1.40
N GLU A 99 -4.70 4.27 -0.34
CA GLU A 99 -4.93 5.53 0.39
C GLU A 99 -4.86 6.80 -0.48
N ALA A 100 -4.08 6.78 -1.55
CA ALA A 100 -3.98 7.86 -2.53
C ALA A 100 -5.23 7.96 -3.38
N GLN A 101 -5.83 6.81 -3.70
CA GLN A 101 -6.96 6.71 -4.60
C GLN A 101 -8.28 7.09 -3.93
N ILE A 102 -8.37 7.12 -2.59
CA ILE A 102 -9.58 7.59 -1.89
C ILE A 102 -10.04 8.96 -2.39
N GLU A 103 -9.10 9.87 -2.66
CA GLU A 103 -9.42 11.23 -3.11
C GLU A 103 -10.22 11.23 -4.42
N ARG A 104 -9.91 10.27 -5.33
CA ARG A 104 -10.62 10.08 -6.61
C ARG A 104 -12.10 9.76 -6.39
N TYR A 105 -12.43 9.10 -5.28
CA TYR A 105 -13.77 8.64 -4.96
C TYR A 105 -14.56 9.59 -4.06
N ARG A 106 -13.92 10.62 -3.48
CA ARG A 106 -14.62 11.58 -2.60
C ARG A 106 -15.81 12.29 -3.25
N ASN A 107 -15.75 12.52 -4.56
CA ASN A 107 -16.86 13.14 -5.30
C ASN A 107 -17.92 12.12 -5.77
N ALA A 108 -17.77 10.85 -5.41
CA ALA A 108 -18.63 9.73 -5.78
C ALA A 108 -19.10 8.95 -4.54
N GLU A 109 -19.33 9.62 -3.41
CA GLU A 109 -19.89 9.03 -2.18
C GLU A 109 -21.09 8.12 -2.45
N GLN A 110 -21.99 8.53 -3.36
CA GLN A 110 -23.18 7.77 -3.75
C GLN A 110 -22.89 6.41 -4.40
N ALA A 111 -21.63 6.17 -4.81
CA ALA A 111 -21.19 4.92 -5.41
C ALA A 111 -20.71 3.90 -4.38
N PHE A 112 -20.70 4.26 -3.10
CA PHE A 112 -20.34 3.41 -1.98
C PHE A 112 -21.45 3.43 -0.93
N TYR A 113 -21.50 2.40 -0.10
CA TYR A 113 -22.25 2.48 1.15
C TYR A 113 -21.44 3.26 2.19
N ASN A 114 -22.12 4.05 3.03
CA ASN A 114 -21.51 4.70 4.17
C ASN A 114 -21.33 3.67 5.30
N LEU A 115 -20.09 3.34 5.68
CA LEU A 115 -19.86 2.31 6.68
C LEU A 115 -20.38 2.68 8.08
N TYR A 116 -20.60 3.96 8.37
CA TYR A 116 -21.27 4.38 9.60
C TYR A 116 -22.72 3.89 9.69
N GLU A 117 -23.39 3.61 8.57
CA GLU A 117 -24.74 3.04 8.59
C GLU A 117 -24.76 1.60 9.14
N PHE A 118 -23.61 0.92 9.14
CA PHE A 118 -23.44 -0.43 9.69
C PHE A 118 -22.71 -0.45 11.03
N GLY A 119 -22.34 0.72 11.57
CA GLY A 119 -21.75 0.84 12.91
C GLY A 119 -20.22 0.98 12.94
N ALA A 120 -19.59 1.44 11.86
CA ALA A 120 -18.13 1.66 11.81
C ALA A 120 -17.61 2.55 12.94
N GLU A 121 -18.41 3.48 13.46
CA GLU A 121 -18.04 4.33 14.60
C GLU A 121 -17.69 3.53 15.86
N ASN A 122 -18.18 2.29 15.99
CA ASN A 122 -17.89 1.42 17.14
C ASN A 122 -16.46 0.84 17.12
N VAL A 123 -15.81 0.84 15.95
CA VAL A 123 -14.46 0.31 15.76
C VAL A 123 -13.41 1.40 15.53
N GLN A 124 -13.81 2.68 15.45
CA GLN A 124 -12.91 3.81 15.22
C GLN A 124 -11.67 3.82 16.13
N ASP A 125 -11.87 3.60 17.44
CA ASP A 125 -10.80 3.60 18.44
C ASP A 125 -9.79 2.45 18.28
N GLN A 126 -10.03 1.51 17.36
CA GLN A 126 -9.10 0.41 17.06
C GLN A 126 -7.99 0.83 16.09
N TYR A 127 -8.13 1.96 15.41
CA TYR A 127 -7.23 2.42 14.35
C TYR A 127 -6.48 3.70 14.75
N LEU A 128 -5.37 3.97 14.07
CA LEU A 128 -4.70 5.29 14.14
C LEU A 128 -5.66 6.39 13.63
N ASP A 129 -5.82 7.46 14.40
CA ASP A 129 -6.75 8.58 14.11
C ASP A 129 -6.57 9.18 12.72
N TRP A 130 -5.32 9.34 12.27
CA TRP A 130 -5.03 9.90 10.95
C TRP A 130 -5.40 8.96 9.80
N VAL A 131 -5.26 7.64 10.01
CA VAL A 131 -5.64 6.61 9.03
C VAL A 131 -7.16 6.55 8.95
N TRP A 132 -7.82 6.54 10.11
CA TRP A 132 -9.28 6.57 10.18
C TRP A 132 -9.87 7.77 9.42
N ARG A 133 -9.40 9.00 9.73
CA ARG A 133 -9.86 10.22 9.05
C ARG A 133 -9.63 10.22 7.56
N ARG A 134 -8.59 9.53 7.08
CA ARG A 134 -8.30 9.45 5.66
C ARG A 134 -9.33 8.58 4.91
N GLY A 135 -9.93 7.60 5.58
CA GLY A 135 -11.07 6.81 5.10
C GLY A 135 -12.41 7.55 5.09
N GLU A 136 -12.53 8.67 5.80
CA GLU A 136 -13.72 9.51 5.84
C GLU A 136 -13.81 10.44 4.62
N ASN A 137 -14.98 11.02 4.35
CA ASN A 137 -15.14 12.18 3.48
C ASN A 137 -14.67 13.49 4.17
N ALA A 138 -14.75 14.62 3.46
CA ALA A 138 -14.16 15.88 3.93
C ALA A 138 -14.82 16.45 5.22
N ASP A 139 -16.08 16.13 5.49
CA ASP A 139 -16.80 16.61 6.68
C ASP A 139 -16.91 15.56 7.81
N GLY A 140 -16.35 14.36 7.61
CA GLY A 140 -16.35 13.28 8.60
C GLY A 140 -17.71 12.60 8.78
N THR A 141 -18.66 12.77 7.85
CA THR A 141 -20.02 12.19 7.96
C THR A 141 -20.20 10.90 7.16
N PHE A 142 -19.23 10.56 6.31
CA PHE A 142 -19.24 9.38 5.47
C PHE A 142 -17.93 8.61 5.60
N MET A 143 -18.00 7.32 5.92
CA MET A 143 -16.85 6.41 5.93
C MET A 143 -16.85 5.56 4.66
N PHE A 144 -15.84 5.71 3.81
CA PHE A 144 -15.73 4.96 2.55
C PHE A 144 -15.30 3.52 2.77
N GLY A 145 -14.35 3.29 3.67
CA GLY A 145 -13.73 1.97 3.88
C GLY A 145 -13.01 1.87 5.22
N LEU A 146 -12.92 0.66 5.77
CA LEU A 146 -12.14 0.44 6.98
C LEU A 146 -10.65 0.28 6.63
N PRO A 147 -9.72 0.87 7.42
CA PRO A 147 -8.29 0.74 7.17
C PRO A 147 -7.79 -0.71 7.29
N THR A 148 -6.85 -1.11 6.45
CA THR A 148 -6.15 -2.39 6.54
C THR A 148 -4.76 -2.21 7.13
N ASP A 149 -3.88 -1.61 6.37
CA ASP A 149 -2.45 -1.51 6.61
C ASP A 149 -2.01 -0.06 6.42
N ILE A 150 -0.80 0.23 6.89
CA ILE A 150 -0.07 1.45 6.59
C ILE A 150 1.32 1.08 6.08
N GLY A 151 2.02 2.03 5.47
CA GLY A 151 3.37 1.84 4.96
C GLY A 151 4.38 2.72 5.65
N PRO A 152 4.66 2.55 6.96
CA PRO A 152 5.70 3.31 7.63
C PRO A 152 7.03 3.07 6.92
N THR A 153 7.71 4.15 6.55
CA THR A 153 8.93 4.07 5.75
C THR A 153 10.16 3.92 6.65
N VAL A 154 11.06 3.05 6.21
CA VAL A 154 12.34 2.74 6.84
C VAL A 154 13.45 2.76 5.77
N MET A 155 14.70 2.63 6.20
CA MET A 155 15.81 2.42 5.27
C MET A 155 16.13 0.93 5.19
N TYR A 156 15.77 0.32 4.06
CA TYR A 156 16.34 -0.96 3.65
C TYR A 156 17.75 -0.69 3.13
N TYR A 157 18.72 -1.52 3.52
CA TYR A 157 20.10 -1.38 3.06
C TYR A 157 20.75 -2.73 2.78
N ARG A 158 21.69 -2.72 1.83
CA ARG A 158 22.52 -3.86 1.44
C ARG A 158 23.69 -4.01 2.39
N ALA A 159 23.65 -5.01 3.27
CA ALA A 159 24.69 -5.27 4.26
C ALA A 159 26.06 -5.49 3.59
N ASP A 160 26.07 -6.22 2.47
CA ASP A 160 27.28 -6.51 1.69
C ASP A 160 27.90 -5.25 1.04
N VAL A 161 27.08 -4.30 0.57
CA VAL A 161 27.58 -3.03 0.01
C VAL A 161 28.19 -2.15 1.10
N PHE A 162 27.56 -2.10 2.28
CA PHE A 162 28.10 -1.38 3.44
C PHE A 162 29.42 -2.00 3.92
N GLU A 163 29.51 -3.33 3.97
CA GLU A 163 30.75 -4.05 4.30
C GLU A 163 31.86 -3.84 3.27
N GLU A 164 31.52 -3.81 1.98
CA GLU A 164 32.47 -3.50 0.90
C GLU A 164 33.05 -2.09 1.03
N ALA A 165 32.23 -1.13 1.48
CA ALA A 165 32.65 0.22 1.84
C ALA A 165 33.38 0.31 3.20
N GLY A 166 33.53 -0.82 3.91
CA GLY A 166 34.25 -0.93 5.18
C GLY A 166 33.48 -0.43 6.39
N PHE A 167 32.15 -0.35 6.30
CA PHE A 167 31.28 -0.04 7.44
C PHE A 167 30.88 -1.30 8.21
N ASP A 168 30.47 -1.10 9.46
CA ASP A 168 29.73 -2.11 10.21
C ASP A 168 28.29 -2.13 9.68
N SER A 169 27.86 -3.29 9.20
CA SER A 169 26.54 -3.51 8.57
C SER A 169 25.46 -3.91 9.57
N SER A 170 25.74 -3.93 10.89
CA SER A 170 24.70 -4.17 11.89
C SER A 170 23.64 -3.06 11.86
N PRO A 171 22.34 -3.38 12.03
CA PRO A 171 21.25 -2.40 11.99
C PRO A 171 21.47 -1.17 12.87
N GLU A 172 21.97 -1.38 14.10
CA GLU A 172 22.24 -0.30 15.04
C GLU A 172 23.39 0.60 14.56
N ALA A 173 24.46 0.00 14.05
CA ALA A 173 25.59 0.78 13.53
C ALA A 173 25.21 1.56 12.28
N VAL A 174 24.39 0.99 11.39
CA VAL A 174 23.90 1.68 10.20
C VAL A 174 22.96 2.81 10.58
N SER A 175 22.01 2.58 11.49
CA SER A 175 21.11 3.62 12.01
C SER A 175 21.89 4.81 12.61
N GLU A 176 22.94 4.55 13.41
CA GLU A 176 23.82 5.60 13.94
C GLU A 176 24.64 6.28 12.83
N LEU A 177 25.09 5.52 11.83
CA LEU A 177 25.95 6.00 10.74
C LEU A 177 25.24 6.93 9.77
N VAL A 178 23.92 6.78 9.60
CA VAL A 178 23.06 7.60 8.71
C VAL A 178 22.00 8.40 9.47
N ALA A 179 22.23 8.70 10.75
CA ALA A 179 21.23 9.28 11.64
C ALA A 179 20.65 10.63 11.17
N THR A 180 21.40 11.38 10.35
CA THR A 180 21.01 12.66 9.77
C THR A 180 21.09 12.64 8.24
N TRP A 181 20.38 13.54 7.57
CA TRP A 181 20.49 13.66 6.11
C TRP A 181 21.93 14.04 5.67
N ASP A 182 22.64 14.84 6.46
CA ASP A 182 24.07 15.14 6.21
C ASP A 182 24.95 13.89 6.34
N ASP A 183 24.64 13.01 7.31
CA ASP A 183 25.32 11.72 7.47
C ASP A 183 25.03 10.77 6.31
N PHE A 184 23.78 10.71 5.85
CA PHE A 184 23.39 9.93 4.67
C PHE A 184 24.17 10.39 3.43
N GLU A 185 24.27 11.70 3.19
CA GLU A 185 25.06 12.26 2.08
C GLU A 185 26.55 11.93 2.20
N ARG A 186 27.13 12.05 3.40
CA ARG A 186 28.53 11.66 3.64
C ARG A 186 28.77 10.17 3.36
N VAL A 187 27.86 9.31 3.81
CA VAL A 187 27.95 7.86 3.60
C VAL A 187 27.78 7.53 2.11
N ALA A 188 26.91 8.24 1.40
CA ALA A 188 26.76 8.11 -0.04
C ALA A 188 28.07 8.38 -0.79
N ASP A 189 28.75 9.49 -0.45
CA ASP A 189 30.06 9.82 -1.01
C ASP A 189 31.09 8.68 -0.73
N GLU A 190 31.14 8.17 0.52
CA GLU A 190 32.09 7.10 0.89
C GLU A 190 31.81 5.75 0.22
N ILE A 191 30.53 5.36 0.08
CA ILE A 191 30.14 4.15 -0.64
C ILE A 191 30.56 4.27 -2.09
N TYR A 192 30.23 5.39 -2.74
CA TYR A 192 30.58 5.62 -4.13
C TYR A 192 32.10 5.60 -4.35
N GLU A 193 32.88 6.29 -3.51
CA GLU A 193 34.33 6.33 -3.62
C GLU A 193 35.00 4.96 -3.45
N LYS A 194 34.48 4.11 -2.56
CA LYS A 194 35.10 2.82 -2.23
C LYS A 194 34.63 1.67 -3.11
N THR A 195 33.39 1.72 -3.59
CA THR A 195 32.73 0.60 -4.27
C THR A 195 32.34 0.91 -5.71
N GLY A 196 32.16 2.19 -6.06
CA GLY A 196 31.58 2.63 -7.33
C GLY A 196 30.06 2.40 -7.43
N LYS A 197 29.41 1.92 -6.38
CA LYS A 197 27.95 1.70 -6.30
C LYS A 197 27.25 2.98 -5.83
N GLN A 198 25.98 3.13 -6.21
CA GLN A 198 25.16 4.26 -5.79
C GLN A 198 24.59 4.03 -4.39
N MET A 199 24.31 5.11 -3.66
CA MET A 199 23.66 5.04 -2.34
C MET A 199 22.21 4.60 -2.46
N ALA A 200 21.47 5.14 -3.44
CA ALA A 200 20.06 4.87 -3.62
C ALA A 200 19.73 4.61 -5.10
N ASP A 201 18.61 3.97 -5.34
CA ASP A 201 18.05 3.62 -6.65
C ASP A 201 17.76 4.85 -7.52
N GLY A 202 17.21 5.90 -6.90
CA GLY A 202 16.78 7.08 -7.62
C GLY A 202 16.42 8.26 -6.74
N ALA A 203 16.03 9.34 -7.39
CA ALA A 203 15.68 10.60 -6.76
C ALA A 203 14.31 10.56 -6.04
N GLU A 204 13.37 9.76 -6.56
CA GLU A 204 11.99 9.73 -6.07
C GLU A 204 11.90 9.32 -4.59
N LEU A 205 12.53 8.20 -4.19
CA LEU A 205 12.44 7.72 -2.81
C LEU A 205 13.16 8.63 -1.82
N ILE A 206 14.26 9.28 -2.22
CA ILE A 206 14.93 10.28 -1.40
C ILE A 206 14.04 11.50 -1.17
N TYR A 207 13.45 12.04 -2.24
CA TYR A 207 12.56 13.18 -2.13
C TYR A 207 11.33 12.86 -1.28
N ASN A 208 10.67 11.71 -1.53
CA ASN A 208 9.50 11.27 -0.77
C ASN A 208 9.84 11.16 0.72
N ALA A 209 10.91 10.45 1.07
CA ALA A 209 11.32 10.26 2.45
C ALA A 209 11.56 11.59 3.19
N LYS A 210 12.25 12.54 2.55
CA LYS A 210 12.50 13.86 3.17
C LYS A 210 11.23 14.73 3.19
N ARG A 211 10.40 14.70 2.15
CA ARG A 211 9.11 15.41 2.07
C ARG A 211 8.14 14.95 3.16
N ASP A 212 8.11 13.65 3.43
CA ASP A 212 7.16 13.05 4.39
C ASP A 212 7.47 13.38 5.86
N GLN A 213 8.67 13.89 6.13
CA GLN A 213 9.07 14.41 7.44
C GLN A 213 8.61 15.88 7.68
N ALA A 214 7.90 16.49 6.73
CA ALA A 214 7.39 17.85 6.87
C ALA A 214 6.12 17.89 7.74
N LYS A 215 5.98 18.93 8.57
CA LYS A 215 4.74 19.21 9.32
C LYS A 215 3.56 19.62 8.45
N GLN A 216 3.86 20.22 7.32
CA GLN A 216 2.94 20.64 6.29
C GLN A 216 3.65 20.48 4.95
N GLN A 217 2.93 19.99 3.95
CA GLN A 217 3.48 19.76 2.62
C GLN A 217 2.96 20.82 1.63
N TYR A 218 2.14 20.43 0.67
CA TYR A 218 1.68 21.34 -0.38
C TYR A 218 0.48 22.19 0.03
N PHE A 219 -0.34 21.72 0.97
CA PHE A 219 -1.61 22.35 1.35
C PHE A 219 -1.75 22.57 2.86
N ASN A 220 -2.47 23.63 3.24
CA ASN A 220 -3.00 23.80 4.60
C ASN A 220 -4.41 23.19 4.71
N GLU A 221 -4.94 23.11 5.94
CA GLU A 221 -6.27 22.54 6.22
C GLU A 221 -7.42 23.31 5.54
N GLU A 222 -7.18 24.54 5.08
CA GLU A 222 -8.11 25.32 4.26
C GLU A 222 -8.01 25.05 2.74
N ASP A 223 -7.28 23.99 2.33
CA ASP A 223 -7.04 23.58 0.93
C ASP A 223 -6.35 24.68 0.09
N GLN A 224 -5.53 25.51 0.74
CA GLN A 224 -4.70 26.52 0.09
C GLN A 224 -3.30 25.98 -0.19
N LEU A 225 -2.77 26.24 -1.39
CA LEU A 225 -1.39 25.93 -1.74
C LEU A 225 -0.42 26.76 -0.89
N ILE A 226 0.47 26.09 -0.16
CA ILE A 226 1.47 26.68 0.77
C ILE A 226 2.90 26.27 0.44
N ILE A 227 3.15 25.68 -0.74
CA ILE A 227 4.48 25.19 -1.15
C ILE A 227 5.56 26.28 -1.12
N GLU A 228 5.18 27.55 -1.37
CA GLU A 228 6.09 28.70 -1.32
C GLU A 228 6.21 29.32 0.09
N ASP A 229 5.35 28.92 1.04
CA ASP A 229 5.32 29.46 2.40
C ASP A 229 6.23 28.69 3.37
N HIS A 230 6.73 27.51 2.96
CA HIS A 230 7.57 26.63 3.78
C HIS A 230 8.79 26.13 3.03
N GLU A 231 9.97 26.29 3.63
CA GLU A 231 11.25 25.91 3.00
C GLU A 231 11.43 24.38 2.89
N HIS A 232 10.73 23.56 3.69
CA HIS A 232 11.01 22.13 3.79
C HIS A 232 10.87 21.36 2.47
N ILE A 233 9.86 21.69 1.65
CA ILE A 233 9.66 21.04 0.34
C ILE A 233 10.76 21.45 -0.63
N ARG A 234 11.12 22.73 -0.62
CA ARG A 234 12.23 23.24 -1.41
C ARG A 234 13.56 22.62 -0.97
N ASP A 235 13.79 22.49 0.32
CA ASP A 235 14.96 21.83 0.91
C ASP A 235 15.01 20.35 0.53
N ALA A 236 13.87 19.65 0.47
CA ALA A 236 13.81 18.27 0.00
C ALA A 236 14.20 18.16 -1.47
N PHE A 237 13.67 19.04 -2.32
CA PHE A 237 14.05 19.14 -3.73
C PHE A 237 15.54 19.42 -3.92
N ASP A 238 16.08 20.45 -3.23
CA ASP A 238 17.48 20.86 -3.34
C ASP A 238 18.46 19.80 -2.80
N TYR A 239 18.06 19.10 -1.72
CA TYR A 239 18.82 17.97 -1.19
C TYR A 239 18.94 16.86 -2.23
N THR A 240 17.82 16.43 -2.82
CA THR A 240 17.80 15.39 -3.85
C THR A 240 18.58 15.81 -5.09
N ALA A 241 18.39 17.05 -5.57
CA ALA A 241 19.13 17.60 -6.71
C ALA A 241 20.66 17.60 -6.47
N ARG A 242 21.10 17.89 -5.25
CA ARG A 242 22.52 17.85 -4.88
C ARG A 242 23.11 16.44 -4.94
N LEU A 243 22.36 15.42 -4.50
CA LEU A 243 22.81 14.03 -4.61
C LEU A 243 22.90 13.56 -6.07
N LEU A 244 21.98 14.02 -6.93
CA LEU A 244 22.02 13.79 -8.37
C LEU A 244 23.27 14.43 -9.00
N ASP A 245 23.55 15.71 -8.70
CA ASP A 245 24.74 16.43 -9.23
C ASP A 245 26.05 15.74 -8.83
N LYS A 246 26.11 15.23 -7.60
CA LYS A 246 27.24 14.42 -7.11
C LYS A 246 27.37 13.06 -7.80
N GLY A 247 26.31 12.56 -8.42
CA GLY A 247 26.26 11.22 -9.05
C GLY A 247 26.28 10.06 -8.05
N VAL A 248 25.92 10.31 -6.79
CA VAL A 248 25.96 9.31 -5.71
C VAL A 248 24.61 8.60 -5.50
N ILE A 249 23.57 9.00 -6.21
CA ILE A 249 22.30 8.27 -6.35
C ILE A 249 22.02 7.94 -7.82
N GLY A 250 21.18 6.95 -8.04
CA GLY A 250 20.77 6.51 -9.36
C GLY A 250 19.73 7.39 -10.04
N ASP A 251 19.35 6.94 -11.23
CA ASP A 251 18.20 7.41 -12.00
C ASP A 251 17.48 6.16 -12.55
N ILE A 252 17.17 5.23 -11.64
CA ILE A 252 16.58 3.93 -11.96
C ILE A 252 15.10 3.97 -11.56
N PRO A 253 14.16 4.05 -12.52
CA PRO A 253 12.75 4.15 -12.18
C PRO A 253 12.23 2.89 -11.48
N LEU A 254 11.41 3.10 -10.44
CA LEU A 254 10.79 2.03 -9.66
C LEU A 254 10.08 1.00 -10.55
N TRP A 255 10.09 -0.26 -10.13
CA TRP A 255 9.37 -1.37 -10.79
C TRP A 255 9.86 -1.75 -12.18
N THR A 256 10.93 -1.14 -12.67
CA THR A 256 11.55 -1.53 -13.95
C THR A 256 12.44 -2.76 -13.78
N PRO A 257 12.70 -3.53 -14.86
CA PRO A 257 13.66 -4.63 -14.82
C PRO A 257 15.06 -4.22 -14.35
N GLU A 258 15.45 -2.97 -14.60
CA GLU A 258 16.74 -2.41 -14.14
C GLU A 258 16.74 -2.18 -12.62
N TRP A 259 15.63 -1.68 -12.08
CA TRP A 259 15.45 -1.54 -10.63
C TRP A 259 15.55 -2.88 -9.91
N PHE A 260 14.81 -3.89 -10.38
CA PHE A 260 14.89 -5.24 -9.84
C PHE A 260 16.27 -5.89 -9.98
N ALA A 261 16.97 -5.64 -11.09
CA ALA A 261 18.35 -6.10 -11.26
C ALA A 261 19.30 -5.44 -10.24
N GLY A 262 19.18 -4.13 -10.05
CA GLY A 262 19.95 -3.36 -9.07
C GLY A 262 19.72 -3.82 -7.63
N MET A 263 18.48 -4.19 -7.30
CA MET A 263 18.12 -4.75 -5.99
C MET A 263 18.89 -6.02 -5.66
N GLY A 264 19.10 -6.89 -6.66
CA GLY A 264 19.81 -8.16 -6.52
C GLY A 264 21.34 -8.01 -6.63
N ASP A 265 21.86 -7.23 -7.59
CA ASP A 265 23.30 -7.12 -7.81
C ASP A 265 24.02 -6.05 -6.95
N GLY A 266 23.26 -5.20 -6.28
CA GLY A 266 23.78 -4.15 -5.41
C GLY A 266 24.24 -2.91 -6.18
N SER A 267 23.65 -2.62 -7.35
CA SER A 267 23.89 -1.37 -8.07
C SER A 267 23.54 -0.12 -7.24
N TYR A 268 22.60 -0.26 -6.30
CA TYR A 268 22.31 0.71 -5.26
C TYR A 268 22.33 0.08 -3.86
N ALA A 269 22.76 0.86 -2.86
CA ALA A 269 23.01 0.38 -1.50
C ALA A 269 21.79 0.42 -0.58
N THR A 270 20.83 1.30 -0.85
CA THR A 270 19.68 1.57 0.04
C THR A 270 18.39 1.81 -0.74
N MET A 271 17.26 1.59 -0.06
CA MET A 271 15.93 2.04 -0.48
C MET A 271 15.19 2.60 0.74
N LEU A 272 14.68 3.82 0.62
CA LEU A 272 13.82 4.44 1.64
C LEU A 272 12.38 4.10 1.30
N ALA A 273 11.87 3.02 1.90
CA ALA A 273 10.66 2.36 1.42
C ALA A 273 9.76 1.89 2.56
N PRO A 274 8.46 1.69 2.30
CA PRO A 274 7.46 1.29 3.29
C PRO A 274 7.63 -0.17 3.71
N ALA A 275 7.06 -0.51 4.87
CA ALA A 275 7.14 -1.85 5.46
C ALA A 275 6.78 -3.01 4.53
N TRP A 276 5.79 -2.84 3.64
CA TRP A 276 5.38 -3.87 2.68
C TRP A 276 6.47 -4.17 1.62
N MET A 277 7.46 -3.28 1.44
CA MET A 277 8.58 -3.47 0.50
C MET A 277 9.44 -4.69 0.87
N GLN A 278 9.40 -5.12 2.13
CA GLN A 278 10.10 -6.34 2.56
C GLN A 278 9.70 -7.58 1.74
N GLY A 279 8.42 -7.69 1.34
CA GLY A 279 7.94 -8.81 0.53
C GLY A 279 8.55 -8.78 -0.87
N VAL A 280 8.58 -7.60 -1.49
CA VAL A 280 9.19 -7.37 -2.81
C VAL A 280 10.68 -7.72 -2.79
N ILE A 281 11.40 -7.29 -1.74
CA ILE A 281 12.82 -7.58 -1.56
C ILE A 281 13.06 -9.08 -1.46
N LYS A 282 12.30 -9.79 -0.61
CA LYS A 282 12.43 -11.25 -0.42
C LYS A 282 12.12 -12.05 -1.68
N ASP A 283 11.14 -11.59 -2.47
CA ASP A 283 10.77 -12.23 -3.73
C ASP A 283 11.85 -12.04 -4.81
N ASN A 284 12.48 -10.87 -4.87
CA ASN A 284 13.50 -10.55 -5.87
C ASN A 284 14.90 -11.07 -5.50
N GLU A 285 15.27 -10.96 -4.22
CA GLU A 285 16.56 -11.39 -3.67
C GLU A 285 16.32 -12.34 -2.48
N PRO A 286 16.12 -13.65 -2.71
CA PRO A 286 15.78 -14.59 -1.66
C PRO A 286 16.97 -14.99 -0.76
N GLU A 287 18.20 -14.55 -1.04
CA GLU A 287 19.35 -14.83 -0.18
C GLU A 287 19.29 -14.03 1.13
N GLU A 288 19.26 -14.74 2.26
CA GLU A 288 19.21 -14.14 3.60
C GLU A 288 20.49 -13.37 3.93
N GLY A 289 20.36 -12.28 4.69
CA GLY A 289 21.50 -11.49 5.16
C GLY A 289 22.13 -10.56 4.11
N VAL A 290 21.61 -10.52 2.88
CA VAL A 290 22.03 -9.54 1.85
C VAL A 290 21.42 -8.17 2.14
N TRP A 291 20.11 -8.14 2.41
CA TRP A 291 19.39 -6.94 2.83
C TRP A 291 19.17 -6.95 4.35
N SER A 292 19.11 -5.76 4.92
CA SER A 292 18.76 -5.49 6.32
C SER A 292 17.96 -4.18 6.40
N ILE A 293 17.43 -3.88 7.59
CA ILE A 293 16.56 -2.72 7.83
C ILE A 293 17.15 -1.87 8.94
N SER A 294 17.06 -0.55 8.79
CA SER A 294 17.38 0.45 9.80
C SER A 294 16.38 1.61 9.73
N THR A 295 16.42 2.51 10.71
CA THR A 295 15.63 3.75 10.67
C THR A 295 16.06 4.64 9.50
N MET A 296 15.16 5.47 8.99
CA MET A 296 15.53 6.51 8.02
C MET A 296 16.39 7.61 8.67
N PRO A 297 17.15 8.39 7.86
CA PRO A 297 17.76 9.62 8.34
C PRO A 297 16.68 10.62 8.74
N GLU A 298 16.67 10.97 10.03
CA GLU A 298 15.66 11.81 10.65
C GLU A 298 14.21 11.29 10.50
N GLY A 299 13.32 11.66 11.43
CA GLY A 299 11.87 11.43 11.32
C GLY A 299 11.41 10.05 10.80
N ALA A 300 10.20 10.04 10.22
CA ALA A 300 9.63 8.91 9.50
C ALA A 300 8.65 9.44 8.45
N GLY A 301 8.20 8.57 7.55
CA GLY A 301 7.15 8.87 6.59
C GLY A 301 6.16 7.70 6.48
N ASN A 302 5.16 7.89 5.64
CA ASN A 302 4.22 6.83 5.29
C ASN A 302 3.99 6.81 3.78
N TRP A 303 4.24 5.67 3.15
CA TRP A 303 3.90 5.42 1.76
C TRP A 303 2.97 4.23 1.63
N GLY A 304 1.70 4.53 1.37
CA GLY A 304 0.67 3.54 1.11
C GLY A 304 -0.14 3.20 2.36
N GLY A 305 -0.77 2.04 2.29
CA GLY A 305 -1.89 1.66 3.13
C GLY A 305 -3.17 1.60 2.30
N SER A 306 -4.07 0.72 2.71
CA SER A 306 -5.30 0.46 1.96
C SER A 306 -6.53 0.53 2.86
N TYR A 307 -7.68 0.59 2.21
CA TYR A 307 -8.99 0.58 2.82
C TYR A 307 -9.85 -0.43 2.10
N VAL A 308 -10.75 -1.07 2.84
CA VAL A 308 -11.71 -1.99 2.24
C VAL A 308 -13.08 -1.33 2.27
N ALA A 309 -13.63 -1.08 1.09
CA ALA A 309 -14.87 -0.36 0.85
C ALA A 309 -15.95 -1.27 0.25
N ILE A 310 -17.21 -0.84 0.36
CA ILE A 310 -18.38 -1.57 -0.14
C ILE A 310 -19.07 -0.71 -1.20
N PRO A 311 -18.94 -1.04 -2.50
CA PRO A 311 -19.66 -0.34 -3.55
C PRO A 311 -21.19 -0.43 -3.36
N ALA A 312 -21.91 0.64 -3.73
CA ALA A 312 -23.36 0.74 -3.59
C ALA A 312 -24.14 -0.27 -4.46
N GLU A 313 -23.45 -0.95 -5.38
CA GLU A 313 -23.99 -2.04 -6.21
C GLU A 313 -24.11 -3.37 -5.46
N SER A 314 -23.46 -3.54 -4.31
CA SER A 314 -23.59 -4.78 -3.53
C SER A 314 -25.05 -5.01 -3.14
N GLU A 315 -25.55 -6.22 -3.41
CA GLU A 315 -26.88 -6.67 -2.97
C GLU A 315 -26.86 -7.22 -1.53
N HIS A 316 -25.66 -7.34 -0.94
CA HIS A 316 -25.43 -7.94 0.39
C HIS A 316 -24.55 -7.05 1.30
N PRO A 317 -24.85 -5.74 1.45
CA PRO A 317 -23.95 -4.82 2.14
C PRO A 317 -23.77 -5.11 3.62
N GLU A 318 -24.78 -5.68 4.29
CA GLU A 318 -24.66 -6.09 5.70
C GLU A 318 -23.67 -7.25 5.88
N GLU A 319 -23.68 -8.25 5.00
CA GLU A 319 -22.73 -9.37 5.06
C GLU A 319 -21.33 -8.95 4.60
N ALA A 320 -21.26 -8.08 3.59
CA ALA A 320 -20.00 -7.46 3.18
C ALA A 320 -19.37 -6.69 4.35
N TYR A 321 -20.14 -5.86 5.07
CA TYR A 321 -19.62 -5.10 6.21
C TYR A 321 -19.12 -5.99 7.35
N LYS A 322 -19.83 -7.07 7.71
CA LYS A 322 -19.33 -8.02 8.73
C LYS A 322 -17.98 -8.61 8.35
N PHE A 323 -17.80 -8.98 7.09
CA PHE A 323 -16.51 -9.47 6.62
C PHE A 323 -15.43 -8.37 6.66
N VAL A 324 -15.76 -7.14 6.22
CA VAL A 324 -14.82 -6.01 6.23
C VAL A 324 -14.39 -5.66 7.67
N GLU A 325 -15.33 -5.60 8.62
CA GLU A 325 -15.05 -5.39 10.04
C GLU A 325 -14.16 -6.50 10.62
N TRP A 326 -14.47 -7.77 10.32
CA TRP A 326 -13.66 -8.90 10.77
C TRP A 326 -12.25 -8.89 10.14
N LEU A 327 -12.15 -8.68 8.83
CA LEU A 327 -10.88 -8.69 8.08
C LEU A 327 -9.92 -7.60 8.57
N THR A 328 -10.47 -6.45 8.95
CA THR A 328 -9.68 -5.28 9.37
C THR A 328 -9.51 -5.18 10.89
N ALA A 329 -9.97 -6.16 11.66
CA ALA A 329 -9.77 -6.20 13.10
C ALA A 329 -8.29 -6.46 13.49
N PRO A 330 -7.84 -6.04 14.70
CA PRO A 330 -6.44 -6.15 15.11
C PRO A 330 -5.84 -7.57 14.99
N GLU A 331 -6.61 -8.61 15.31
CA GLU A 331 -6.14 -10.00 15.21
C GLU A 331 -5.87 -10.41 13.76
N GLN A 332 -6.76 -10.03 12.83
CA GLN A 332 -6.62 -10.33 11.41
C GLN A 332 -5.49 -9.51 10.78
N GLN A 333 -5.31 -8.25 11.18
CA GLN A 333 -4.16 -7.45 10.75
C GLN A 333 -2.84 -8.04 11.25
N LEU A 334 -2.77 -8.56 12.48
CA LEU A 334 -1.59 -9.30 12.97
C LEU A 334 -1.32 -10.54 12.11
N LYS A 335 -2.34 -11.34 11.79
CA LYS A 335 -2.18 -12.52 10.93
C LYS A 335 -1.64 -12.13 9.54
N SER A 336 -2.18 -11.06 8.95
CA SER A 336 -1.72 -10.54 7.65
C SER A 336 -0.27 -10.02 7.72
N PHE A 337 0.11 -9.34 8.81
CA PHE A 337 1.49 -8.91 9.05
C PHE A 337 2.46 -10.10 9.11
N LEU A 338 2.14 -11.13 9.90
CA LEU A 338 3.02 -12.29 10.10
C LEU A 338 3.22 -13.11 8.81
N ASP A 339 2.20 -13.15 7.95
CA ASP A 339 2.24 -13.93 6.72
C ASP A 339 2.83 -13.16 5.53
N TYR A 340 2.49 -11.86 5.37
CA TYR A 340 2.79 -11.07 4.17
C TYR A 340 3.45 -9.71 4.44
N GLY A 341 3.63 -9.33 5.71
CA GLY A 341 4.32 -8.09 6.08
C GLY A 341 3.49 -6.80 5.93
N LEU A 342 2.16 -6.91 5.77
CA LEU A 342 1.27 -5.75 5.80
C LEU A 342 1.26 -5.15 7.20
N PHE A 343 1.83 -3.96 7.36
CA PHE A 343 2.00 -3.37 8.68
C PHE A 343 0.65 -2.88 9.24
N PRO A 344 0.22 -3.34 10.43
CA PRO A 344 -1.10 -3.07 10.95
C PRO A 344 -1.36 -1.58 11.11
N SER A 345 -2.53 -1.11 10.67
CA SER A 345 -3.06 0.22 10.99
C SER A 345 -3.66 0.30 12.39
N ALA A 346 -3.86 -0.84 13.05
CA ALA A 346 -4.43 -0.97 14.39
C ALA A 346 -3.34 -0.95 15.50
N PRO A 347 -3.26 0.10 16.34
CA PRO A 347 -2.20 0.23 17.35
C PRO A 347 -2.18 -0.85 18.42
N ALA A 348 -3.32 -1.51 18.67
CA ALA A 348 -3.41 -2.61 19.62
C ALA A 348 -2.47 -3.77 19.25
N VAL A 349 -2.14 -3.92 17.96
CA VAL A 349 -1.20 -4.96 17.49
C VAL A 349 0.23 -4.70 17.98
N TYR A 350 0.61 -3.42 18.16
CA TYR A 350 1.98 -3.04 18.55
C TYR A 350 2.31 -3.44 20.00
N GLU A 351 1.31 -3.81 20.79
CA GLU A 351 1.48 -4.28 22.17
C GLU A 351 1.40 -5.83 22.28
N MET A 352 1.14 -6.53 21.17
CA MET A 352 1.04 -7.99 21.15
C MET A 352 2.43 -8.64 21.15
N SER A 353 2.64 -9.68 21.95
CA SER A 353 3.93 -10.39 22.01
C SER A 353 4.32 -11.04 20.69
N GLU A 354 3.34 -11.63 20.01
CA GLU A 354 3.48 -12.27 18.69
C GLU A 354 4.00 -11.29 17.64
N PHE A 355 3.71 -10.00 17.82
CA PHE A 355 4.20 -8.92 16.97
C PHE A 355 5.57 -8.43 17.43
N MET A 356 5.71 -8.05 18.70
CA MET A 356 6.94 -7.44 19.23
C MET A 356 8.12 -8.41 19.33
N ASP A 357 7.86 -9.72 19.43
CA ASP A 357 8.88 -10.77 19.44
C ASP A 357 9.06 -11.46 18.08
N TYR A 358 8.38 -10.98 17.02
CA TYR A 358 8.60 -11.48 15.67
C TYR A 358 10.04 -11.22 15.24
N GLU A 359 10.79 -12.29 14.98
CA GLU A 359 12.15 -12.26 14.44
C GLU A 359 12.11 -12.72 12.98
N ASP A 360 12.57 -11.85 12.09
CA ASP A 360 12.57 -12.13 10.66
C ASP A 360 13.90 -12.78 10.25
N ALA A 361 13.87 -14.08 9.95
CA ALA A 361 15.07 -14.84 9.58
C ALA A 361 15.79 -14.26 8.36
N TYR A 362 15.05 -13.70 7.39
CA TYR A 362 15.62 -13.12 6.20
C TYR A 362 16.54 -11.93 6.52
N PHE A 363 16.15 -11.10 7.49
CA PHE A 363 16.92 -9.97 7.99
C PHE A 363 17.82 -10.34 9.18
N GLY A 364 18.27 -11.60 9.27
CA GLY A 364 19.22 -12.05 10.30
C GLY A 364 18.64 -12.18 11.70
N GLY A 365 17.32 -12.39 11.83
CA GLY A 365 16.61 -12.46 13.12
C GLY A 365 16.27 -11.08 13.70
N LEU A 366 16.29 -10.04 12.86
CA LEU A 366 15.90 -8.69 13.26
C LEU A 366 14.43 -8.63 13.66
N LYS A 367 14.12 -7.89 14.72
CA LYS A 367 12.75 -7.61 15.14
C LYS A 367 12.15 -6.47 14.32
N THR A 368 11.88 -6.74 13.05
CA THR A 368 11.43 -5.74 12.07
C THR A 368 10.17 -5.00 12.51
N ALA A 369 9.24 -5.70 13.18
CA ALA A 369 8.04 -5.13 13.76
C ALA A 369 8.31 -3.94 14.70
N GLN A 370 9.40 -3.98 15.48
CA GLN A 370 9.76 -2.89 16.40
C GLN A 370 10.20 -1.65 15.64
N ILE A 371 11.05 -1.81 14.62
CA ILE A 371 11.55 -0.69 13.80
C ILE A 371 10.38 -0.03 13.05
N PHE A 372 9.51 -0.84 12.44
CA PHE A 372 8.33 -0.31 11.76
C PHE A 372 7.35 0.37 12.73
N SER A 373 7.24 -0.10 13.98
CA SER A 373 6.41 0.54 15.01
C SER A 373 6.96 1.89 15.44
N GLU A 374 8.27 1.99 15.63
CA GLU A 374 8.94 3.27 15.90
C GLU A 374 8.71 4.25 14.76
N ALA A 375 8.86 3.80 13.50
CA ALA A 375 8.58 4.61 12.32
C ALA A 375 7.11 5.03 12.25
N ALA A 376 6.15 4.11 12.43
CA ALA A 376 4.72 4.39 12.40
C ALA A 376 4.30 5.41 13.47
N GLN A 377 4.88 5.35 14.67
CA GLN A 377 4.62 6.32 15.75
C GLN A 377 5.25 7.70 15.49
N ALA A 378 6.31 7.76 14.69
CA ALA A 378 6.98 8.99 14.31
C ALA A 378 6.36 9.68 13.09
N VAL A 379 5.42 9.03 12.38
CA VAL A 379 4.69 9.65 11.25
C VAL A 379 3.88 10.84 11.76
N GLU A 380 4.19 12.04 11.23
CA GLU A 380 3.38 13.22 11.44
C GLU A 380 2.33 13.31 10.31
N PRO A 381 1.02 13.22 10.61
CA PRO A 381 0.00 13.29 9.58
C PRO A 381 -0.11 14.70 9.01
N VAL A 382 -0.20 14.78 7.69
CA VAL A 382 -0.29 16.04 6.94
C VAL A 382 -1.57 16.09 6.10
N TYR A 383 -2.14 17.28 5.99
CA TYR A 383 -3.26 17.51 5.10
C TYR A 383 -2.76 17.49 3.64
N LYS A 384 -3.20 16.49 2.87
CA LYS A 384 -2.81 16.35 1.46
C LYS A 384 -3.58 17.33 0.54
N GLY A 385 -4.81 17.71 0.87
CA GLY A 385 -5.62 18.59 0.01
C GLY A 385 -6.08 17.93 -1.28
N ARG A 386 -7.06 18.55 -1.97
CA ARG A 386 -7.73 17.94 -3.13
C ARG A 386 -6.79 17.70 -4.31
N ASN A 387 -5.78 18.56 -4.43
CA ASN A 387 -4.86 18.60 -5.57
C ASN A 387 -3.45 18.12 -5.22
N TYR A 388 -3.30 17.37 -4.12
CA TYR A 388 -2.02 16.84 -3.69
C TYR A 388 -1.22 16.17 -4.80
N TYR A 389 -1.81 15.15 -5.44
CA TYR A 389 -1.12 14.28 -6.39
C TYR A 389 -0.70 15.00 -7.67
N PRO A 390 -1.58 15.77 -8.35
CA PRO A 390 -1.14 16.56 -9.48
C PRO A 390 0.02 17.53 -9.15
N ILE A 391 0.09 18.04 -7.91
CA ILE A 391 1.18 18.93 -7.49
C ILE A 391 2.45 18.14 -7.18
N ASP A 392 2.34 17.02 -6.46
CA ASP A 392 3.45 16.11 -6.20
C ASP A 392 4.12 15.65 -7.51
N GLU A 393 3.31 15.28 -8.51
CA GLU A 393 3.77 14.88 -9.84
C GLU A 393 4.55 16.00 -10.55
N GLU A 394 4.12 17.25 -10.43
CA GLU A 394 4.84 18.37 -11.06
C GLU A 394 6.20 18.64 -10.40
N ILE A 395 6.34 18.38 -9.10
CA ILE A 395 7.63 18.45 -8.39
C ILE A 395 8.51 17.23 -8.72
N LYS A 396 7.95 16.02 -8.76
CA LYS A 396 8.71 14.83 -9.19
C LYS A 396 9.20 14.96 -10.63
N GLN A 397 8.36 15.47 -11.53
CA GLN A 397 8.77 15.78 -12.90
C GLN A 397 9.90 16.81 -12.95
N ALA A 398 9.92 17.78 -12.03
CA ALA A 398 11.00 18.75 -11.89
C ALA A 398 12.31 18.05 -11.49
N ILE A 399 12.24 17.10 -10.56
CA ILE A 399 13.39 16.29 -10.15
C ILE A 399 13.90 15.43 -11.31
N ASP A 400 13.02 14.78 -12.07
CA ASP A 400 13.40 14.01 -13.26
C ASP A 400 14.08 14.90 -14.32
N ASN A 401 13.60 16.13 -14.49
CA ASN A 401 14.22 17.10 -15.39
C ASN A 401 15.62 17.51 -14.92
N VAL A 402 15.84 17.61 -13.61
CA VAL A 402 17.17 17.82 -13.01
C VAL A 402 18.08 16.61 -13.24
N ALA A 403 17.57 15.39 -13.04
CA ALA A 403 18.31 14.15 -13.36
C ALA A 403 18.71 14.11 -14.85
N ALA A 404 17.86 14.63 -15.74
CA ALA A 404 18.14 14.79 -17.17
C ALA A 404 19.08 15.97 -17.53
N GLY A 405 19.55 16.74 -16.53
CA GLY A 405 20.55 17.81 -16.69
C GLY A 405 20.01 19.24 -16.70
N SER A 406 18.79 19.47 -16.23
CA SER A 406 18.24 20.83 -16.03
C SER A 406 18.81 21.47 -14.77
N GLU A 407 18.95 22.80 -14.76
CA GLU A 407 19.38 23.55 -13.57
C GLU A 407 18.27 23.55 -12.51
N PRO A 408 18.56 23.15 -11.24
CA PRO A 408 17.54 22.98 -10.20
C PRO A 408 16.69 24.23 -9.91
N ASP A 409 17.30 25.42 -9.86
CA ASP A 409 16.59 26.67 -9.58
C ASP A 409 15.58 27.01 -10.70
N ASP A 410 16.04 26.92 -11.95
CA ASP A 410 15.20 27.19 -13.12
C ASP A 410 14.04 26.19 -13.21
N GLU A 411 14.30 24.92 -12.91
CA GLU A 411 13.30 23.87 -13.00
C GLU A 411 12.27 23.94 -11.86
N TRP A 412 12.66 24.34 -10.66
CA TRP A 412 11.71 24.63 -9.58
C TRP A 412 10.77 25.78 -9.94
N GLU A 413 11.30 26.91 -10.46
CA GLU A 413 10.45 28.02 -10.92
C GLU A 413 9.47 27.56 -12.02
N ALA A 414 9.94 26.70 -12.93
CA ALA A 414 9.10 26.10 -13.95
C ALA A 414 8.00 25.20 -13.34
N ALA A 415 8.34 24.39 -12.33
CA ALA A 415 7.40 23.51 -11.62
C ALA A 415 6.31 24.31 -10.90
N ILE A 416 6.68 25.37 -10.17
CA ILE A 416 5.71 26.26 -9.50
C ILE A 416 4.73 26.86 -10.52
N LYS A 417 5.21 27.25 -11.71
CA LYS A 417 4.34 27.73 -12.77
C LYS A 417 3.40 26.64 -13.32
N ARG A 418 3.89 25.42 -13.52
CA ARG A 418 3.05 24.28 -13.96
C ARG A 418 1.96 23.96 -12.92
N ILE A 419 2.32 23.97 -11.64
CA ILE A 419 1.39 23.82 -10.51
C ILE A 419 0.28 24.89 -10.55
N GLN A 420 0.64 26.16 -10.73
CA GLN A 420 -0.35 27.23 -10.86
C GLN A 420 -1.27 27.01 -12.08
N ASP A 421 -0.73 26.54 -13.19
CA ASP A 421 -1.51 26.22 -14.39
C ASP A 421 -2.45 25.00 -14.19
N VAL A 422 -2.08 24.03 -13.35
CA VAL A 422 -2.94 22.89 -12.97
C VAL A 422 -4.11 23.38 -12.13
N LEU A 423 -3.84 24.19 -11.10
CA LEU A 423 -4.88 24.74 -10.21
C LEU A 423 -5.87 25.64 -10.94
N ASN A 424 -5.41 26.42 -11.93
CA ASN A 424 -6.27 27.31 -12.72
C ASN A 424 -7.22 26.60 -13.69
N ARG A 425 -7.04 25.29 -13.93
CA ARG A 425 -7.86 24.49 -14.88
C ARG A 425 -9.04 23.77 -14.21
N GLN A 426 -9.09 23.76 -12.89
CA GLN A 426 -10.14 23.13 -12.09
C GLN A 426 -11.16 24.16 -11.60
#